data_AF-A0A958QJJ8-F1
#
_entry.id   AF-A0A958QJJ8-F1
#
_cell.length_a   1.000
_cell.length_b   1.000
_cell.length_c   1.000
_cell.angle_alpha   90.00
_cell.angle_beta   90.00
_cell.angle_gamma   90.00
#
_symmetry.space_group_name_H-M   'P 1'
#
loop_
_entity.id
_entity.type
_entity.pdbx_description
1 polymer ?
#
loop_
_entity_poly.entity_id
_entity_poly.type
_entity_poly.pdbx_seq_one_letter_code
_entity_poly.pdbx_strand_id
1 'polypeptide(L)'
;LQIPNSRIYTAWDANQQLVAYAIEGKGADFDSYIHEWGGNLQPLFQLLNYIQEKQQRKIHWIIPGHSQNLVRKLEEQEIYTHQGFLGMIKILNPTTLFSKILRYVRGNKGITDFQLVQMGNTFQMGFGDKVYEIKSEHDLTSLLLGPVLAEDIKGIDEETQKKLQEFLPLQMWVWGWDSI
;
A
#
# COMPACT_ATOMS: atom_id res chain seq x y z
N LEU A 1 -3.97 -25.23 -18.41
CA LEU A 1 -3.63 -23.84 -18.06
C LEU A 1 -2.13 -23.66 -18.25
N GLN A 2 -1.71 -22.90 -19.26
CA GLN A 2 -0.31 -22.43 -19.30
C GLN A 2 -0.17 -21.43 -18.15
N ILE A 3 0.62 -21.80 -17.15
CA ILE A 3 1.03 -20.88 -16.09
C ILE A 3 1.79 -19.75 -16.80
N PRO A 4 1.48 -18.47 -16.54
CA PRO A 4 2.24 -17.40 -17.15
C PRO A 4 3.72 -17.52 -16.82
N ASN A 5 4.58 -17.19 -17.77
CA ASN A 5 6.02 -17.25 -17.60
C ASN A 5 6.48 -16.12 -16.67
N SER A 6 6.49 -16.37 -15.37
CA SER A 6 7.17 -15.51 -14.39
C SER A 6 8.66 -15.83 -14.37
N ARG A 7 9.49 -14.79 -14.29
CA ARG A 7 10.93 -14.91 -14.07
C ARG A 7 11.24 -14.50 -12.64
N ILE A 8 11.90 -15.39 -11.92
CA ILE A 8 12.33 -15.16 -10.54
C ILE A 8 13.82 -14.86 -10.56
N TYR A 9 14.19 -13.73 -9.96
CA TYR A 9 15.55 -13.27 -9.81
C TYR A 9 15.92 -13.22 -8.34
N THR A 10 17.11 -13.69 -8.00
CA THR A 10 17.60 -13.75 -6.61
C THR A 10 19.04 -13.28 -6.53
N ALA A 11 19.35 -12.45 -5.54
CA ALA A 11 20.71 -12.07 -5.17
C ALA A 11 21.12 -12.81 -3.89
N TRP A 12 22.33 -13.37 -3.90
CA TRP A 12 22.90 -14.14 -2.79
C TRP A 12 24.23 -13.52 -2.37
N ASP A 13 24.49 -13.48 -1.07
CA ASP A 13 25.79 -13.03 -0.55
C ASP A 13 26.86 -14.14 -0.56
N ALA A 14 28.07 -13.81 -0.12
CA ALA A 14 29.18 -14.76 -0.04
C ALA A 14 28.93 -15.93 0.94
N ASN A 15 27.99 -15.77 1.88
CA ASN A 15 27.58 -16.79 2.85
C ASN A 15 26.42 -17.65 2.33
N GLN A 16 26.05 -17.51 1.05
CA GLN A 16 24.89 -18.18 0.45
C GLN A 16 23.57 -17.83 1.15
N GLN A 17 23.44 -16.59 1.63
CA GLN A 17 22.18 -16.06 2.14
C GLN A 17 21.46 -15.25 1.06
N LEU A 18 20.15 -15.46 0.93
CA LEU A 18 19.29 -14.67 0.06
C LEU A 18 19.19 -13.24 0.63
N VAL A 19 19.70 -12.26 -0.13
CA VAL A 19 19.74 -10.84 0.31
C VAL A 19 18.77 -9.94 -0.45
N ALA A 20 18.32 -10.37 -1.63
CA ALA A 20 17.22 -9.74 -2.37
C ALA A 20 16.58 -10.70 -3.37
N TYR A 21 15.33 -10.42 -3.73
CA TYR A 21 14.62 -11.09 -4.82
C TYR A 21 13.74 -10.11 -5.59
N ALA A 22 13.45 -10.46 -6.85
CA ALA A 22 12.50 -9.75 -7.69
C ALA A 22 11.77 -10.75 -8.61
N ILE A 23 10.47 -10.54 -8.81
CA ILE A 23 9.64 -11.34 -9.70
C ILE A 23 9.14 -10.46 -10.82
N GLU A 24 9.49 -10.85 -12.04
CA GLU A 24 9.05 -10.20 -13.27
C GLU A 24 8.01 -11.08 -13.97
N GLY A 25 6.97 -10.45 -14.49
CA GLY A 25 5.99 -11.13 -15.32
C GLY A 25 4.94 -11.88 -14.49
N LYS A 26 3.67 -11.68 -14.86
CA LYS A 26 2.54 -12.49 -14.39
C LYS A 26 1.35 -12.29 -15.33
N GLY A 27 1.17 -13.18 -16.29
CA GLY A 27 0.21 -13.00 -17.39
C GLY A 27 0.77 -12.13 -18.50
N ALA A 28 -0.04 -11.88 -19.52
CA ALA A 28 0.32 -10.95 -20.61
C ALA A 28 0.41 -9.49 -20.12
N ASP A 29 -0.34 -9.15 -19.07
CA ASP A 29 -0.52 -7.76 -18.61
C ASP A 29 0.69 -7.21 -17.85
N PHE A 30 1.54 -8.08 -17.30
CA PHE A 30 2.72 -7.70 -16.52
C PHE A 30 4.05 -8.08 -17.19
N ASP A 31 4.07 -8.34 -18.50
CA ASP A 31 5.35 -8.49 -19.19
C ASP A 31 6.19 -7.23 -19.02
N SER A 32 7.47 -7.40 -18.68
CA SER A 32 8.38 -6.30 -18.33
C SER A 32 8.11 -5.59 -17.01
N TYR A 33 7.19 -6.06 -16.16
CA TYR A 33 6.91 -5.49 -14.85
C TYR A 33 7.46 -6.35 -13.70
N ILE A 34 8.28 -5.74 -12.87
CA ILE A 34 8.62 -6.24 -11.53
C ILE A 34 7.52 -5.79 -10.58
N HIS A 35 6.70 -6.75 -10.15
CA HIS A 35 5.51 -6.52 -9.33
C HIS A 35 5.62 -7.12 -7.93
N GLU A 36 6.66 -7.92 -7.67
CA GLU A 36 6.99 -8.43 -6.36
C GLU A 36 8.51 -8.37 -6.18
N TRP A 37 8.95 -7.94 -4.99
CA TRP A 37 10.36 -7.79 -4.67
C TRP A 37 10.54 -7.64 -3.16
N GLY A 38 11.74 -7.96 -2.69
CA GLY A 38 12.09 -7.78 -1.28
C GLY A 38 13.59 -7.93 -1.04
N GLY A 39 14.02 -7.54 0.15
CA GLY A 39 15.42 -7.59 0.59
C GLY A 39 16.04 -6.23 0.85
N ASN A 40 17.36 -6.22 1.00
CA ASN A 40 18.12 -5.01 1.28
C ASN A 40 18.22 -4.11 0.02
N LEU A 41 18.11 -2.79 0.19
CA LEU A 41 18.07 -1.83 -0.93
C LEU A 41 19.28 -1.94 -1.88
N GLN A 42 20.49 -2.07 -1.33
CA GLN A 42 21.71 -2.14 -2.14
C GLN A 42 21.75 -3.41 -3.01
N PRO A 43 21.61 -4.63 -2.45
CA PRO A 43 21.46 -5.85 -3.25
C PRO A 43 20.29 -5.81 -4.23
N LEU A 44 19.17 -5.16 -3.86
CA LEU A 44 18.03 -5.02 -4.75
C LEU A 44 18.35 -4.16 -5.98
N PHE A 45 19.01 -3.01 -5.81
CA PHE A 45 19.45 -2.20 -6.95
C PHE A 45 20.44 -2.95 -7.85
N GLN A 46 21.38 -3.70 -7.26
CA GLN A 46 22.30 -4.55 -8.03
C GLN A 46 21.55 -5.62 -8.83
N LEU A 47 20.54 -6.25 -8.22
CA LEU A 47 19.69 -7.24 -8.88
C LEU A 47 18.91 -6.63 -10.05
N LEU A 48 18.34 -5.43 -9.86
CA LEU A 48 17.60 -4.71 -10.90
C LEU A 48 18.50 -4.31 -12.08
N ASN A 49 19.69 -3.81 -11.81
CA ASN A 49 20.69 -3.50 -12.85
C ASN A 49 21.06 -4.77 -13.63
N TYR A 50 21.32 -5.88 -12.93
CA TYR A 50 21.57 -7.17 -13.56
C TYR A 50 20.41 -7.61 -14.47
N ILE A 51 19.16 -7.49 -14.01
CA ILE A 51 17.98 -7.85 -14.81
C ILE A 51 17.95 -7.00 -16.09
N GLN A 52 18.11 -5.69 -15.97
CA GLN A 52 18.06 -4.78 -17.12
C GLN A 52 19.20 -5.05 -18.12
N GLU A 53 20.43 -5.27 -17.62
CA GLU A 53 21.58 -5.62 -18.44
C GLU A 53 21.42 -6.97 -19.15
N LYS A 54 20.82 -7.97 -18.50
CA LYS A 54 20.61 -9.29 -19.12
C LYS A 54 19.49 -9.30 -20.13
N GLN A 55 18.41 -8.58 -19.85
CA GLN A 55 17.25 -8.60 -20.75
C GLN A 55 17.38 -7.64 -21.93
N GLN A 56 18.25 -6.61 -21.84
CA GLN A 56 18.44 -5.63 -22.90
C GLN A 56 17.11 -4.98 -23.35
N ARG A 57 16.16 -4.84 -22.43
CA ARG A 57 14.88 -4.16 -22.63
C ARG A 57 14.51 -3.32 -21.43
N LYS A 58 13.54 -2.42 -21.62
CA LYS A 58 12.99 -1.60 -20.55
C LYS A 58 12.30 -2.50 -19.52
N ILE A 59 12.62 -2.27 -18.25
CA ILE A 59 11.98 -2.91 -17.10
C ILE A 59 11.20 -1.85 -16.35
N HIS A 60 9.96 -2.17 -16.01
CA HIS A 60 9.09 -1.34 -15.20
C HIS A 60 9.07 -1.89 -13.78
N TRP A 61 9.31 -1.03 -12.81
CA TRP A 61 9.30 -1.43 -11.41
C TRP A 61 8.09 -0.81 -10.72
N ILE A 62 7.19 -1.67 -10.22
CA ILE A 62 6.05 -1.24 -9.42
C ILE A 62 6.52 -1.16 -7.96
N ILE A 63 6.23 -0.03 -7.32
CA ILE A 63 6.66 0.30 -5.96
C ILE A 63 5.46 0.82 -5.20
N PRO A 64 5.23 0.40 -3.95
CA PRO A 64 4.14 0.95 -3.17
C PRO A 64 4.47 2.38 -2.75
N GLY A 65 3.47 3.27 -2.83
CA GLY A 65 3.64 4.69 -2.51
C GLY A 65 4.13 4.98 -1.09
N HIS A 66 3.96 4.04 -0.14
CA HIS A 66 4.47 4.20 1.23
C HIS A 66 5.99 3.91 1.39
N SER A 67 6.68 3.38 0.36
CA SER A 67 8.13 3.10 0.40
C SER A 67 8.97 4.37 0.19
N GLN A 68 8.73 5.40 1.01
CA GLN A 68 9.25 6.76 0.85
C GLN A 68 10.79 6.83 0.72
N ASN A 69 11.52 6.03 1.50
CA ASN A 69 12.98 5.96 1.42
C ASN A 69 13.48 5.43 0.08
N LEU A 70 12.77 4.47 -0.52
CA LEU A 70 13.10 3.93 -1.84
C LEU A 70 12.73 4.94 -2.92
N VAL A 71 11.52 5.49 -2.87
CA VAL A 71 11.03 6.50 -3.81
C VAL A 71 12.02 7.66 -3.91
N ARG A 72 12.43 8.24 -2.77
CA ARG A 72 13.41 9.34 -2.75
C ARG A 72 14.73 8.97 -3.42
N LYS A 73 15.26 7.77 -3.17
CA LYS A 73 16.52 7.31 -3.80
C LYS A 73 16.41 7.13 -5.31
N LEU A 74 15.23 6.76 -5.81
CA LEU A 74 14.97 6.63 -7.25
C LEU A 74 14.84 8.01 -7.90
N GLU A 75 14.20 8.95 -7.23
CA GLU A 75 14.10 10.35 -7.66
C GLU A 75 15.47 11.02 -7.71
N GLU A 76 16.34 10.76 -6.73
CA GLU A 76 17.76 11.21 -6.72
C GLU A 76 18.56 10.67 -7.92
N GLN A 77 18.13 9.55 -8.52
CA GLN A 77 18.74 8.97 -9.72
C GLN A 77 18.05 9.40 -11.02
N GLU A 78 17.14 10.38 -10.95
CA GLU A 78 16.36 10.89 -12.10
C GLU A 78 15.58 9.79 -12.84
N ILE A 79 15.20 8.72 -12.13
CA ILE A 79 14.41 7.63 -12.70
C ILE A 79 12.99 8.14 -12.95
N TYR A 80 12.50 7.93 -14.17
CA TYR A 80 11.13 8.30 -14.53
C TYR A 80 10.11 7.55 -13.66
N THR A 81 9.30 8.30 -12.92
CA THR A 81 8.22 7.77 -12.07
C THR A 81 6.86 8.11 -12.65
N HIS A 82 5.93 7.16 -12.57
CA HIS A 82 4.52 7.36 -12.90
C HIS A 82 3.67 6.97 -11.70
N GLN A 83 2.91 7.93 -11.17
CA GLN A 83 2.00 7.69 -10.05
C GLN A 83 0.65 7.20 -10.55
N GLY A 84 0.08 6.21 -9.87
CA GLY A 84 -1.22 5.65 -10.21
C GLY A 84 -1.78 4.76 -9.11
N PHE A 85 -3.02 4.31 -9.29
CA PHE A 85 -3.68 3.41 -8.38
C PHE A 85 -3.52 1.97 -8.86
N LEU A 86 -3.09 1.10 -7.94
CA LEU A 86 -2.80 -0.29 -8.26
C LEU A 86 -4.11 -1.10 -8.35
N GLY A 87 -5.06 -0.90 -7.43
CA GLY A 87 -6.30 -1.66 -7.42
C GLY A 87 -7.46 -0.94 -6.75
N MET A 88 -8.65 -1.53 -6.87
CA MET A 88 -9.87 -1.08 -6.21
C MET A 88 -10.15 -1.95 -4.99
N ILE A 89 -10.68 -1.34 -3.93
CA ILE A 89 -11.07 -2.05 -2.71
C ILE A 89 -12.57 -1.86 -2.47
N LYS A 90 -13.22 -2.93 -2.01
CA LYS A 90 -14.62 -2.91 -1.57
C LYS A 90 -14.73 -3.52 -0.18
N ILE A 91 -15.46 -2.86 0.72
CA ILE A 91 -15.71 -3.37 2.07
C ILE A 91 -16.90 -4.34 2.02
N LEU A 92 -16.63 -5.65 2.13
CA LEU A 92 -17.69 -6.67 2.09
C LEU A 92 -18.36 -6.91 3.45
N ASN A 93 -17.62 -6.70 4.55
CA ASN A 93 -18.11 -6.92 5.91
C ASN A 93 -17.61 -5.78 6.82
N PRO A 94 -18.35 -4.65 6.87
CA PRO A 94 -17.97 -3.48 7.66
C PRO A 94 -17.79 -3.81 9.14
N THR A 95 -18.69 -4.58 9.75
CA THR A 95 -18.61 -4.96 11.18
C THR A 95 -17.29 -5.65 11.52
N THR A 96 -16.88 -6.62 10.71
CA THR A 96 -15.62 -7.35 10.94
C THR A 96 -14.40 -6.47 10.68
N LEU A 97 -14.45 -5.63 9.64
CA LEU A 97 -13.36 -4.70 9.34
C LEU A 97 -13.20 -3.67 10.47
N PHE A 98 -14.29 -3.03 10.89
CA PHE A 98 -14.28 -1.97 11.89
C PHE A 98 -13.82 -2.48 13.25
N SER A 99 -14.21 -3.69 13.65
CA SER A 99 -13.69 -4.29 14.89
C SER A 99 -12.18 -4.51 14.85
N LYS A 100 -11.61 -4.91 13.69
CA LYS A 100 -10.15 -5.03 13.51
C LYS A 100 -9.46 -3.66 13.52
N ILE A 101 -10.04 -2.66 12.86
CA ILE A 101 -9.52 -1.28 12.87
C ILE A 101 -9.51 -0.72 14.29
N LEU A 102 -10.65 -0.80 15.01
CA LEU A 102 -10.75 -0.35 16.39
C LEU A 102 -9.73 -1.06 17.30
N ARG A 103 -9.54 -2.37 17.12
CA ARG A 103 -8.50 -3.12 17.86
C ARG A 103 -7.09 -2.61 17.54
N TYR A 104 -6.78 -2.37 16.27
CA TYR A 104 -5.49 -1.81 15.87
C TYR A 104 -5.26 -0.40 16.44
N VAL A 105 -6.23 0.49 16.30
CA VAL A 105 -6.13 1.88 16.78
C VAL A 105 -5.99 1.92 18.31
N ARG A 106 -6.80 1.13 19.03
CA ARG A 106 -6.74 1.07 20.50
C ARG A 106 -5.48 0.38 21.01
N GLY A 107 -5.12 -0.76 20.43
CA GLY A 107 -4.01 -1.59 20.89
C GLY A 107 -2.64 -1.08 20.47
N ASN A 108 -2.50 -0.58 19.24
CA ASN A 108 -1.20 -0.20 18.68
C ASN A 108 -0.95 1.32 18.74
N LYS A 109 -2.00 2.15 18.72
CA LYS A 109 -1.88 3.61 18.76
C LYS A 109 -2.26 4.22 20.12
N GLY A 110 -2.89 3.45 21.00
CA GLY A 110 -3.32 3.92 22.33
C GLY A 110 -4.53 4.86 22.29
N ILE A 111 -5.18 5.01 21.13
CA ILE A 111 -6.32 5.90 20.92
C ILE A 111 -7.60 5.13 21.30
N THR A 112 -8.21 5.49 22.43
CA THR A 112 -9.33 4.73 23.02
C THR A 112 -10.72 5.25 22.65
N ASP A 113 -10.81 6.54 22.37
CA ASP A 113 -12.03 7.29 22.08
C ASP A 113 -12.44 7.29 20.60
N PHE A 114 -11.62 6.67 19.73
CA PHE A 114 -11.97 6.49 18.31
C PHE A 114 -13.18 5.57 18.14
N GLN A 115 -14.10 6.02 17.28
CA GLN A 115 -15.34 5.34 16.94
C GLN A 115 -15.46 5.19 15.42
N LEU A 116 -15.90 4.00 15.00
CA LEU A 116 -16.22 3.70 13.61
C LEU A 116 -17.34 2.65 13.58
N VAL A 117 -18.53 3.06 13.16
CA VAL A 117 -19.74 2.21 13.17
C VAL A 117 -20.56 2.40 11.90
N GLN A 118 -21.34 1.37 11.54
CA GLN A 118 -22.32 1.44 10.45
C GLN A 118 -23.71 1.67 11.04
N MET A 119 -24.44 2.65 10.50
CA MET A 119 -25.79 3.03 10.90
C MET A 119 -26.71 2.94 9.69
N GLY A 120 -27.30 1.76 9.47
CA GLY A 120 -28.08 1.49 8.25
C GLY A 120 -27.23 1.63 6.99
N ASN A 121 -27.53 2.64 6.17
CA ASN A 121 -26.83 2.91 4.91
C ASN A 121 -25.71 3.95 5.03
N THR A 122 -25.46 4.49 6.22
CA THR A 122 -24.39 5.46 6.46
C THR A 122 -23.39 4.93 7.48
N PHE A 123 -22.27 5.62 7.60
CA PHE A 123 -21.21 5.30 8.52
C PHE A 123 -20.99 6.49 9.44
N GLN A 124 -20.55 6.22 10.66
CA GLN A 124 -20.19 7.24 11.62
C GLN A 124 -18.74 7.03 12.06
N MET A 125 -17.95 8.10 12.01
CA MET A 125 -16.53 8.06 12.37
C MET A 125 -16.13 9.32 13.14
N GLY A 126 -15.30 9.16 14.17
CA GLY A 126 -14.80 10.30 14.94
C GLY A 126 -14.23 9.91 16.30
N PHE A 127 -14.17 10.88 17.22
CA PHE A 127 -13.58 10.71 18.55
C PHE A 127 -14.50 11.29 19.62
N GLY A 128 -14.80 10.52 20.67
CA GLY A 128 -15.66 10.97 21.77
C GLY A 128 -17.01 11.52 21.26
N ASP A 129 -17.31 12.77 21.60
CA ASP A 129 -18.57 13.44 21.18
C ASP A 129 -18.50 14.02 19.76
N LYS A 130 -17.32 14.09 19.13
CA LYS A 130 -17.13 14.59 17.77
C LYS A 130 -17.22 13.44 16.77
N VAL A 131 -18.44 13.12 16.33
CA VAL A 131 -18.71 12.04 15.37
C VAL A 131 -19.32 12.62 14.10
N TYR A 132 -18.77 12.19 12.96
CA TYR A 132 -19.13 12.67 11.63
C TYR A 132 -19.81 11.55 10.83
N GLU A 133 -20.87 11.91 10.09
CA GLU A 133 -21.55 11.00 9.18
C GLU A 133 -20.83 10.95 7.82
N ILE A 134 -20.56 9.74 7.35
CA ILE A 134 -20.05 9.45 6.01
C ILE A 134 -21.14 8.67 5.27
N LYS A 135 -21.66 9.26 4.19
CA LYS A 135 -22.83 8.73 3.46
C LYS A 135 -22.47 7.71 2.38
N SER A 136 -21.19 7.63 2.02
CA SER A 136 -20.70 6.87 0.86
C SER A 136 -19.70 5.82 1.33
N GLU A 137 -19.93 4.56 0.95
CA GLU A 137 -18.95 3.47 1.15
C GLU A 137 -17.64 3.79 0.42
N HIS A 138 -17.72 4.44 -0.74
CA HIS A 138 -16.55 4.87 -1.49
C HIS A 138 -15.70 5.85 -0.67
N ASP A 139 -16.31 6.89 -0.11
CA ASP A 139 -15.59 7.92 0.66
C ASP A 139 -14.97 7.31 1.92
N LEU A 140 -15.71 6.43 2.62
CA LEU A 140 -15.17 5.71 3.77
C LEU A 140 -13.99 4.82 3.37
N THR A 141 -14.13 4.06 2.29
CA THR A 141 -13.07 3.15 1.83
C THR A 141 -11.82 3.93 1.41
N SER A 142 -11.99 5.02 0.68
CA SER A 142 -10.91 5.89 0.23
C SER A 142 -10.21 6.63 1.37
N LEU A 143 -10.91 6.92 2.45
CA LEU A 143 -10.31 7.47 3.66
C LEU A 143 -9.56 6.40 4.47
N LEU A 144 -10.19 5.24 4.68
CA LEU A 144 -9.60 4.18 5.49
C LEU A 144 -8.37 3.57 4.82
N LEU A 145 -8.34 3.46 3.50
CA LEU A 145 -7.33 2.69 2.75
C LEU A 145 -6.57 3.53 1.73
N GLY A 146 -6.88 4.82 1.62
CA GLY A 146 -6.35 5.71 0.60
C GLY A 146 -7.17 5.68 -0.70
N PRO A 147 -6.95 6.65 -1.59
CA PRO A 147 -5.87 7.63 -1.53
C PRO A 147 -6.20 8.93 -0.80
N VAL A 148 -7.44 9.11 -0.32
CA VAL A 148 -7.88 10.36 0.29
C VAL A 148 -7.21 10.53 1.66
N LEU A 149 -6.55 11.67 1.86
CA LEU A 149 -5.97 12.01 3.15
C LEU A 149 -7.03 12.62 4.07
N ALA A 150 -6.85 12.46 5.39
CA ALA A 150 -7.83 12.97 6.35
C ALA A 150 -7.97 14.51 6.30
N GLU A 151 -6.93 15.24 5.92
CA GLU A 151 -6.97 16.70 5.72
C GLU A 151 -7.84 17.14 4.53
N ASP A 152 -8.02 16.27 3.54
CA ASP A 152 -8.81 16.58 2.35
C ASP A 152 -10.32 16.43 2.59
N ILE A 153 -10.73 15.93 3.76
CA ILE A 153 -12.15 15.68 4.05
C ILE A 153 -12.85 16.97 4.45
N LYS A 154 -13.83 17.35 3.64
CA LYS A 154 -14.73 18.45 3.96
C LYS A 154 -15.72 18.06 5.05
N GLY A 155 -15.96 18.97 6.01
CA GLY A 155 -16.97 18.81 7.04
C GLY A 155 -16.51 18.13 8.32
N ILE A 156 -15.22 17.78 8.42
CA ILE A 156 -14.55 17.34 9.66
C ILE A 156 -13.73 18.52 10.19
N ASP A 157 -13.69 18.72 11.51
CA ASP A 157 -12.88 19.78 12.11
C ASP A 157 -11.38 19.44 12.09
N GLU A 158 -10.53 20.47 12.04
CA GLU A 158 -9.07 20.30 11.93
C GLU A 158 -8.47 19.43 13.05
N GLU A 159 -9.04 19.48 14.26
CA GLU A 159 -8.58 18.64 15.38
C GLU A 159 -8.79 17.16 15.09
N THR A 160 -9.99 16.80 14.61
CA THR A 160 -10.30 15.41 14.23
C THR A 160 -9.48 14.98 13.03
N GLN A 161 -9.31 15.84 12.01
CA GLN A 161 -8.47 15.54 10.85
C GLN A 161 -7.04 15.18 11.28
N LYS A 162 -6.43 15.98 12.17
CA LYS A 162 -5.07 15.72 12.69
C LYS A 162 -4.97 14.38 13.42
N LYS A 163 -5.94 14.03 14.26
CA LYS A 163 -5.96 12.72 14.96
C LYS A 163 -6.12 11.56 13.98
N LEU A 164 -6.93 11.71 12.93
CA LEU A 164 -7.09 10.70 11.89
C LEU A 164 -5.79 10.45 11.11
N GLN A 165 -5.00 11.49 10.85
CA GLN A 165 -3.70 11.39 10.15
C GLN A 165 -2.68 10.51 10.90
N GLU A 166 -2.84 10.30 12.21
CA GLU A 166 -1.90 9.49 12.99
C GLU A 166 -1.91 8.00 12.61
N PHE A 167 -2.99 7.53 11.98
CA PHE A 167 -3.16 6.12 11.60
C PHE A 167 -3.86 5.88 10.26
N LEU A 168 -4.43 6.91 9.62
CA LEU A 168 -4.99 6.84 8.28
C LEU A 168 -4.06 7.47 7.24
N PRO A 169 -4.05 6.96 6.00
CA PRO A 169 -4.69 5.71 5.59
C PRO A 169 -4.06 4.50 6.28
N LEU A 170 -4.86 3.46 6.52
CA LEU A 170 -4.39 2.25 7.17
C LEU A 170 -3.32 1.61 6.29
N GLN A 171 -2.11 1.47 6.83
CA GLN A 171 -1.01 0.77 6.17
C GLN A 171 -1.20 -0.75 6.25
N MET A 172 -2.33 -1.25 5.74
CA MET A 172 -2.59 -2.69 5.59
C MET A 172 -1.94 -3.26 4.33
N TRP A 173 -1.32 -2.41 3.50
CA TRP A 173 -0.64 -2.85 2.30
C TRP A 173 0.69 -3.52 2.65
N VAL A 174 0.67 -4.83 2.69
CA VAL A 174 1.89 -5.62 2.53
C VAL A 174 2.14 -5.72 1.03
N TRP A 175 3.21 -5.07 0.59
CA TRP A 175 3.72 -5.27 -0.77
C TRP A 175 4.00 -6.76 -1.00
N GLY A 176 3.58 -7.30 -2.13
CA GLY A 176 3.68 -8.74 -2.42
C GLY A 176 2.52 -9.58 -1.88
N TRP A 177 1.35 -8.99 -1.59
CA TRP A 177 0.13 -9.79 -1.60
C TRP A 177 -0.14 -10.20 -3.04
N ASP A 178 0.04 -11.50 -3.26
CA ASP A 178 -0.32 -12.30 -4.42
C ASP A 178 -1.29 -11.53 -5.34
N SER A 179 -0.73 -10.94 -6.39
CA SER A 179 -1.44 -10.67 -7.63
C SER A 179 -2.74 -9.84 -7.63
N ILE A 180 -2.70 -8.68 -8.28
CA ILE A 180 -3.84 -8.30 -9.14
C ILE A 180 -3.96 -9.31 -10.27
#